data_AF-A0A8B6GW13-F1
#
_entry.id   AF-A0A8B6GW13-F1
#
_cell.length_a   1.000
_cell.length_b   1.000
_cell.length_c   1.000
_cell.angle_alpha   90.00
_cell.angle_beta   90.00
_cell.angle_gamma   90.00
#
_symmetry.space_group_name_H-M   'P 1'
#
loop_
_entity.id
_entity.type
_entity.pdbx_description
1 polymer ?
#
loop_
_entity_poly.entity_id
_entity_poly.type
_entity_poly.pdbx_seq_one_letter_code
_entity_poly.pdbx_strand_id
1 'polypeptide(L)'
;MVYLNALWERYRKPIWLTEFACPQDKSAADQLQFMKQILPLLESADYVFRYSWFVSRNTENLFTTKAVSLLHQNSREMTTLGKYYNDFDG
;
A
#
# COMPACT_ATOMS: atom_id res chain seq x y z
N MET A 1 10.02 -1.89 -7.77
CA MET A 1 10.67 -3.06 -7.13
C MET A 1 12.17 -2.91 -6.84
N VAL A 2 12.90 -1.99 -7.49
CA VAL A 2 14.38 -1.85 -7.33
C VAL A 2 14.84 -1.80 -5.87
N TYR A 3 14.14 -1.06 -5.00
CA TYR A 3 14.54 -0.92 -3.60
C TYR A 3 14.42 -2.23 -2.80
N LEU A 4 13.29 -2.95 -2.92
CA LEU A 4 13.09 -4.22 -2.21
C LEU A 4 14.05 -5.30 -2.71
N ASN A 5 14.32 -5.33 -4.02
CA ASN A 5 15.31 -6.23 -4.59
C ASN A 5 16.71 -5.97 -4.02
N ALA A 6 17.12 -4.70 -3.91
CA ALA A 6 18.41 -4.35 -3.32
C ALA A 6 18.53 -4.74 -1.83
N LEU A 7 17.44 -4.62 -1.06
CA LEU A 7 17.39 -5.08 0.33
C LEU A 7 17.53 -6.61 0.40
N TRP A 8 16.81 -7.34 -0.45
CA TRP A 8 16.90 -8.80 -0.49
C TRP A 8 18.31 -9.27 -0.90
N GLU A 9 18.90 -8.68 -1.94
CA GLU A 9 20.27 -9.00 -2.37
C GLU A 9 21.30 -8.76 -1.25
N ARG A 10 21.15 -7.67 -0.49
CA ARG A 10 22.06 -7.31 0.60
C ARG A 10 21.94 -8.22 1.82
N TYR A 11 20.70 -8.52 2.24
CA TYR A 11 20.46 -9.17 3.53
C TYR A 11 20.07 -10.65 3.42
N ARG A 12 19.62 -11.10 2.24
CA ARG A 12 19.17 -12.46 1.94
C ARG A 12 18.14 -12.98 2.95
N LYS A 13 17.25 -12.10 3.42
CA LYS A 13 16.15 -12.42 4.32
C LYS A 13 14.81 -12.11 3.65
N PRO A 14 13.75 -12.90 3.93
CA PRO A 14 12.40 -12.57 3.50
C PRO A 14 11.99 -11.19 4.05
N ILE A 15 11.33 -10.39 3.21
CA ILE A 15 11.00 -9.00 3.54
C ILE A 15 9.56 -8.90 4.04
N TRP A 16 9.38 -8.15 5.14
CA TRP A 16 8.08 -7.64 5.56
C TRP A 16 8.03 -6.15 5.22
N LEU A 17 7.22 -5.76 4.24
CA LEU A 17 7.00 -4.35 3.90
C LEU A 17 5.86 -3.81 4.77
N THR A 18 6.21 -3.38 5.98
CA THR A 18 5.20 -3.10 7.02
C THR A 18 4.39 -1.83 6.78
N GLU A 19 4.90 -0.87 6.01
CA GLU A 19 4.18 0.36 5.66
C GLU A 19 4.56 0.82 4.24
N PHE A 20 3.55 1.07 3.41
CA PHE A 20 3.70 1.71 2.11
C PHE A 20 2.40 2.37 1.65
N ALA A 21 2.52 3.46 0.89
CA ALA A 21 1.43 4.20 0.26
C ALA A 21 2.00 5.05 -0.88
N CYS A 22 1.13 5.63 -1.72
CA CYS A 22 1.59 6.70 -2.63
C CYS A 22 1.70 8.02 -1.82
N PRO A 23 2.87 8.66 -1.74
CA PRO A 23 3.06 9.84 -0.90
C PRO A 23 2.48 11.13 -1.53
N GLN A 24 2.27 12.15 -0.69
CA GLN A 24 1.89 13.53 -1.03
C GLN A 24 0.54 13.69 -1.76
N ASP A 25 0.21 14.90 -2.20
CA ASP A 25 -1.08 15.42 -2.74
C ASP A 25 -1.68 14.64 -3.93
N LYS A 26 -1.97 13.36 -3.70
CA LYS A 26 -2.52 12.42 -4.65
C LYS A 26 -4.01 12.28 -4.42
N SER A 27 -4.75 12.27 -5.52
CA SER A 27 -6.18 12.04 -5.50
C SER A 27 -6.48 10.59 -5.10
N ALA A 28 -7.74 10.32 -4.73
CA ALA A 28 -8.18 8.94 -4.48
C ALA A 28 -7.99 8.04 -5.73
N ALA A 29 -8.10 8.62 -6.94
CA ALA A 29 -7.86 7.89 -8.19
C ALA A 29 -6.38 7.52 -8.35
N ASP A 30 -5.46 8.45 -8.04
CA ASP A 30 -4.02 8.19 -8.09
C ASP A 30 -3.60 7.11 -7.09
N GLN A 31 -4.15 7.14 -5.87
CA GLN A 31 -3.91 6.11 -4.86
C GLN A 31 -4.37 4.74 -5.34
N LEU A 32 -5.55 4.65 -5.93
CA LEU A 32 -6.08 3.40 -6.48
C LEU A 32 -5.24 2.91 -7.66
N GLN A 33 -4.80 3.80 -8.53
CA GLN A 33 -3.92 3.44 -9.65
C GLN A 33 -2.57 2.91 -9.15
N PHE A 34 -1.97 3.56 -8.15
CA PHE A 34 -0.72 3.08 -7.55
C PHE A 34 -0.90 1.71 -6.91
N MET A 35 -1.99 1.51 -6.14
CA MET A 35 -2.31 0.22 -5.53
C MET A 35 -2.47 -0.89 -6.57
N LYS A 36 -3.21 -0.62 -7.65
CA LYS A 36 -3.38 -1.54 -8.80
C LYS A 36 -2.07 -1.95 -9.46
N GLN A 37 -1.05 -1.09 -9.42
CA GLN A 37 0.26 -1.37 -9.99
C GLN A 37 1.17 -2.11 -9.02
N ILE A 38 1.16 -1.73 -7.74
CA ILE A 38 2.14 -2.23 -6.77
C ILE A 38 1.78 -3.60 -6.20
N LEU A 39 0.50 -3.91 -5.94
CA LEU A 39 0.12 -5.19 -5.33
C LEU A 39 0.53 -6.39 -6.20
N PRO A 40 0.26 -6.43 -7.53
CA PRO A 40 0.71 -7.55 -8.36
C PRO A 40 2.23 -7.74 -8.35
N LEU A 41 3.00 -6.65 -8.23
CA LEU A 41 4.47 -6.71 -8.17
C LEU A 41 4.98 -7.22 -6.81
N LEU A 42 4.23 -6.98 -5.74
CA LEU A 42 4.55 -7.50 -4.41
C LEU A 42 4.21 -9.00 -4.32
N GLU A 43 3.08 -9.43 -4.87
CA GLU A 43 2.71 -10.85 -4.94
C GLU A 43 3.66 -11.66 -5.83
N SER A 44 4.08 -11.11 -6.96
CA SER A 44 5.00 -11.82 -7.88
C SER A 44 6.44 -11.90 -7.38
N ALA A 45 6.76 -11.32 -6.23
CA ALA A 45 8.14 -11.22 -5.73
C ALA A 45 8.39 -12.24 -4.61
N ASP A 46 9.06 -13.34 -4.93
CA ASP A 46 9.34 -14.45 -4.00
C ASP A 46 10.05 -14.03 -2.69
N TYR A 47 10.74 -12.89 -2.70
CA TYR A 47 11.43 -12.35 -1.53
C TYR A 47 10.55 -11.48 -0.63
N VAL A 48 9.34 -11.11 -1.06
CA VAL A 48 8.36 -10.38 -0.24
C VAL A 48 7.49 -11.40 0.48
N PHE A 49 7.66 -11.51 1.80
CA PHE A 49 6.91 -12.46 2.58
C PHE A 49 5.53 -11.92 2.97
N ARG A 50 5.45 -10.67 3.40
CA ARG A 50 4.20 -9.97 3.75
C ARG A 50 4.34 -8.47 3.49
N TYR A 51 3.21 -7.80 3.26
CA TYR A 51 3.14 -6.36 3.18
C TYR A 51 1.88 -5.82 3.86
N SER A 52 1.88 -4.55 4.23
CA SER A 52 0.73 -3.87 4.81
C SER A 52 0.61 -2.44 4.30
N TRP A 53 -0.54 -2.11 3.71
CA TRP A 53 -0.82 -0.76 3.23
C TRP A 53 -0.94 0.23 4.39
N PHE A 54 -0.35 1.42 4.21
CA PHE A 54 -0.51 2.55 5.11
C PHE A 54 -1.57 3.52 4.52
N VAL A 55 -2.76 3.68 5.10
CA VAL A 55 -3.20 3.27 6.44
C VAL A 55 -4.71 3.06 6.47
N SER A 56 -5.22 2.40 7.52
CA SER A 56 -6.66 2.20 7.72
C SER A 56 -7.44 3.52 7.70
N ARG A 57 -6.94 4.57 8.37
CA ARG A 57 -7.52 5.92 8.38
C ARG A 57 -6.43 6.98 8.52
N ASN A 58 -6.54 8.04 7.73
CA ASN A 58 -5.70 9.23 7.85
C ASN A 58 -6.56 10.49 7.74
N THR A 59 -6.34 11.47 8.63
CA THR A 59 -6.99 12.78 8.53
C THR A 59 -6.29 13.67 7.52
N GLU A 60 -4.95 13.71 7.56
CA GLU A 60 -3.97 14.38 6.68
C GLU A 60 -2.70 14.64 7.51
N ASN A 61 -1.52 14.54 6.89
CA ASN A 61 -0.25 14.86 7.53
C ASN A 61 0.80 15.32 6.49
N LEU A 62 2.01 15.66 6.94
CA LEU A 62 3.10 16.14 6.09
C LEU A 62 3.51 15.21 4.94
N PHE A 63 3.09 13.93 4.98
CA PHE A 63 3.52 12.91 4.02
C PHE A 63 2.38 12.35 3.17
N THR A 64 1.12 12.50 3.60
CA THR A 64 -0.05 11.86 2.98
C THR A 64 -1.35 12.65 3.23
N THR A 65 -2.27 12.59 2.28
CA THR A 65 -3.63 13.14 2.43
C THR A 65 -4.59 12.07 2.96
N LYS A 66 -5.85 12.45 3.26
CA LYS A 66 -6.91 11.47 3.61
C LYS A 66 -7.18 10.43 2.53
N ALA A 67 -6.77 10.67 1.28
CA ALA A 67 -7.02 9.79 0.13
C ALA A 67 -6.37 8.40 0.27
N VAL A 68 -5.35 8.26 1.12
CA VAL A 68 -4.68 6.97 1.40
C VAL A 68 -5.53 6.03 2.28
N SER A 69 -6.63 6.53 2.86
CA SER A 69 -7.43 5.79 3.85
C SER A 69 -8.16 4.60 3.23
N LEU A 70 -8.02 3.42 3.83
CA LEU A 70 -8.83 2.25 3.48
C LEU A 70 -10.27 2.34 4.00
N LEU A 71 -10.52 3.12 5.06
CA LEU A 71 -11.85 3.30 5.67
C LEU A 71 -12.29 4.77 5.65
N HIS A 72 -13.57 5.02 5.41
CA HIS A 72 -14.18 6.36 5.49
C HIS A 72 -14.13 6.90 6.92
N GLN A 73 -13.64 8.13 7.14
CA GLN A 73 -13.55 8.74 8.47
C GLN A 73 -14.80 8.51 9.33
N ASN A 74 -14.61 8.06 10.58
CA ASN A 74 -15.68 7.75 11.53
C ASN A 74 -16.71 6.68 11.09
N SER A 75 -16.46 5.92 10.02
CA SER A 75 -17.36 4.86 9.53
C SER A 75 -16.61 3.53 9.34
N ARG A 76 -17.27 2.40 9.61
CA ARG A 76 -16.73 1.06 9.33
C ARG A 76 -16.70 0.72 7.84
N GLU A 77 -17.27 1.58 7.00
CA GLU A 77 -17.31 1.38 5.56
C GLU A 77 -15.94 1.59 4.92
N MET A 78 -15.57 0.67 4.02
CA MET A 78 -14.37 0.76 3.21
C MET A 78 -14.53 1.79 2.09
N THR A 79 -13.46 2.54 1.84
CA THR A 79 -13.32 3.37 0.64
C THR A 79 -13.19 2.47 -0.61
N THR A 80 -13.27 3.04 -1.80
CA THR A 80 -12.96 2.31 -3.04
C THR A 80 -11.55 1.69 -3.00
N LEU A 81 -10.59 2.40 -2.40
CA LEU A 81 -9.23 1.90 -2.18
C LEU A 81 -9.21 0.71 -1.21
N GLY A 82 -9.94 0.84 -0.09
CA GLY A 82 -10.07 -0.22 0.92
C GLY A 82 -10.70 -1.50 0.37
N LYS A 83 -11.77 -1.36 -0.41
CA LYS A 83 -12.43 -2.51 -1.08
C LYS A 83 -11.47 -3.18 -2.04
N TYR A 84 -10.76 -2.41 -2.86
CA TYR A 84 -9.77 -2.98 -3.77
C TYR A 84 -8.66 -3.73 -3.02
N TYR A 85 -8.12 -3.17 -1.94
CA TYR A 85 -7.09 -3.83 -1.13
C TYR A 85 -7.60 -5.12 -0.47
N ASN A 86 -8.84 -5.12 0.03
CA ASN A 86 -9.45 -6.27 0.70
C ASN A 86 -9.79 -7.41 -0.26
N ASP A 87 -10.26 -7.06 -1.46
CA ASP A 87 -10.74 -8.02 -2.46
C ASP A 87 -9.62 -8.47 -3.42
N PHE A 88 -8.41 -7.91 -3.28
CA PHE A 88 -7.27 -8.28 -4.10
C PHE A 88 -6.83 -9.70 -3.73
N ASP A 89 -7.10 -10.64 -4.63
CA ASP A 89 -6.61 -12.02 -4.57
C ASP A 89 -5.33 -12.11 -5.43
N GLY A 90 -4.24 -12.50 -4.77
CA GLY A 90 -2.87 -12.53 -5.31
C GLY A 90 -2.55 -13.79 -6.10
#